data_AF-A0A9Q1IXP3-F1
#
_entry.id   AF-A0A9Q1IXP3-F1
#
_cell.length_a   1.000
_cell.length_b   1.000
_cell.length_c   1.000
_cell.angle_alpha   90.00
_cell.angle_beta   90.00
_cell.angle_gamma   90.00
#
_symmetry.space_group_name_H-M   'P 1'
#
loop_
_entity.id
_entity.type
_entity.pdbx_description
1 polymer ?
#
loop_
_entity_poly.entity_id
_entity_poly.type
_entity_poly.pdbx_seq_one_letter_code
_entity_poly.pdbx_strand_id
1 'polypeptide(L)'
;MTVKPGSPLMCLEYNPKDSHVLVGGCYNGQIAYWDTRKGSQPMETSTIEHSHRDPVYKVIWMQSKTGTDVFSASTDGQVLWWDIRKLSEPTERLVLDPSKKGNLDNALGAISLEFETTMPTKFMVGTEQGLVVSCNRKAKTPAEKIVCTYSGHHGPIYALQRNPFFPKNFLTVADWTARIWSDDIKESSIMWTKYHMAYLTDGCWSPVRPSVFFTIKMDGTLDVWDFLFKQNDPTLSVKVCDEALFSLRVQDNGRFLCCGSQLGTATLLEISPGLCTLQKNEKALATAMFERETKREKILEARHREMRLKERSRSEQSKEEEGKEAHGEDDAEELIAQAEKEFFDIVEAELKKMEKEEEDYTEKDVCEEKDG
;
A
#
# COMPACT_ATOMS: atom_id res chain seq x y z
N MET A 1 10.02 -32.98 -17.82
CA MET A 1 8.69 -32.81 -18.45
C MET A 1 8.50 -31.33 -18.74
N THR A 2 7.96 -30.96 -19.91
CA THR A 2 7.77 -29.56 -20.30
C THR A 2 6.29 -29.34 -20.61
N VAL A 3 5.62 -28.46 -19.87
CA VAL A 3 4.23 -28.08 -20.14
C VAL A 3 4.17 -27.07 -21.29
N LYS A 4 3.10 -27.13 -22.09
CA LYS A 4 2.88 -26.27 -23.26
C LYS A 4 1.60 -25.46 -23.06
N PRO A 5 1.70 -24.17 -22.71
CA PRO A 5 0.55 -23.28 -22.59
C PRO A 5 0.14 -22.71 -23.96
N GLY A 6 -1.10 -22.22 -24.07
CA GLY A 6 -1.59 -21.52 -25.27
C GLY A 6 -1.05 -20.09 -25.42
N SER A 7 -0.53 -19.50 -24.34
CA SER A 7 0.02 -18.16 -24.25
C SER A 7 1.19 -18.17 -23.25
N PRO A 8 2.15 -17.23 -23.28
CA PRO A 8 3.27 -17.22 -22.33
C PRO A 8 2.80 -17.28 -20.87
N LEU A 9 3.40 -18.18 -20.09
CA LEU A 9 3.12 -18.33 -18.67
C LEU A 9 3.82 -17.22 -17.88
N MET A 10 3.05 -16.57 -17.01
CA MET A 10 3.53 -15.54 -16.10
C MET A 10 3.77 -16.11 -14.69
N CYS A 11 2.97 -17.10 -14.30
CA CYS A 11 3.11 -17.80 -13.02
C CYS A 11 2.68 -19.26 -13.14
N LEU A 12 3.20 -20.10 -12.24
CA LEU A 12 2.93 -21.53 -12.18
C LEU A 12 3.03 -22.00 -10.71
N GLU A 13 2.05 -22.76 -10.24
CA GLU A 13 2.03 -23.32 -8.88
C GLU A 13 1.58 -24.78 -8.86
N TYR A 14 2.29 -25.61 -8.10
CA TYR A 14 1.90 -27.00 -7.83
C TYR A 14 0.75 -27.05 -6.84
N ASN A 15 -0.17 -27.99 -7.05
CA ASN A 15 -1.22 -28.26 -6.07
C ASN A 15 -0.58 -28.85 -4.79
N PRO A 16 -0.84 -28.26 -3.60
CA PRO A 16 -0.24 -28.72 -2.36
C PRO A 16 -0.70 -30.12 -1.92
N LYS A 17 -1.80 -30.65 -2.48
CA LYS A 17 -2.32 -31.99 -2.17
C LYS A 17 -2.00 -33.04 -3.24
N ASP A 18 -1.95 -32.66 -4.52
CA ASP A 18 -1.62 -33.57 -5.63
C ASP A 18 -0.45 -32.99 -6.43
N SER A 19 0.73 -33.56 -6.23
CA SER A 19 1.96 -33.13 -6.90
C SER A 19 1.93 -33.30 -8.43
N HIS A 20 0.94 -34.03 -8.96
CA HIS A 20 0.76 -34.16 -10.40
C HIS A 20 -0.02 -33.02 -11.03
N VAL A 21 -0.73 -32.20 -10.24
CA VAL A 21 -1.58 -31.13 -10.74
C VAL A 21 -0.87 -29.78 -10.59
N LEU A 22 -0.89 -29.02 -11.69
CA LEU A 22 -0.31 -27.69 -11.80
C LEU A 22 -1.37 -26.71 -12.27
N VAL A 23 -1.34 -25.49 -11.76
CA VAL A 23 -2.13 -24.36 -12.29
C VAL A 23 -1.20 -23.24 -12.68
N GLY A 24 -1.54 -22.51 -13.73
CA GLY A 24 -0.73 -21.40 -14.23
C GLY A 24 -1.58 -20.29 -14.82
N GLY A 25 -1.07 -19.07 -14.68
CA GLY A 25 -1.64 -17.86 -15.24
C GLY A 25 -0.88 -17.44 -16.50
N CYS A 26 -1.61 -17.07 -17.54
CA CYS A 26 -1.05 -16.67 -18.83
C CYS A 26 -1.05 -15.15 -19.02
N TYR A 27 -0.22 -14.68 -19.95
CA TYR A 27 -0.11 -13.26 -20.30
C TYR A 27 -1.40 -12.69 -20.91
N ASN A 28 -2.20 -13.51 -21.59
CA ASN A 28 -3.48 -13.10 -22.16
C ASN A 28 -4.66 -13.10 -21.16
N GLY A 29 -4.39 -13.21 -19.86
CA GLY A 29 -5.40 -13.18 -18.81
C GLY A 29 -6.09 -14.52 -18.51
N GLN A 30 -5.88 -15.54 -19.34
CA GLN A 30 -6.42 -16.88 -19.11
C GLN A 30 -5.63 -17.63 -18.03
N ILE A 31 -6.31 -18.54 -17.34
CA ILE A 31 -5.69 -19.53 -16.47
C ILE A 31 -5.86 -20.91 -17.10
N ALA A 32 -4.92 -21.80 -16.83
CA ALA A 32 -4.99 -23.19 -17.26
C ALA A 32 -4.43 -24.10 -16.18
N TYR A 33 -4.83 -25.37 -16.22
CA TYR A 33 -4.27 -26.40 -15.36
C TYR A 33 -3.77 -27.60 -16.18
N TRP A 34 -2.77 -28.28 -15.64
CA TRP A 34 -2.12 -29.44 -16.25
C TRP A 34 -2.11 -30.60 -15.26
N ASP A 35 -2.23 -31.82 -15.79
CA ASP A 35 -1.93 -33.05 -15.06
C ASP A 35 -0.67 -33.67 -15.68
N THR A 36 0.41 -33.72 -14.90
CA THR A 36 1.72 -34.22 -15.35
C THR A 36 1.69 -35.66 -15.85
N ARG A 37 0.69 -36.45 -15.45
CA ARG A 37 0.51 -37.84 -15.88
C ARG A 37 -0.10 -37.96 -17.28
N LYS A 38 -0.82 -36.93 -17.74
CA LYS A 38 -1.61 -36.94 -18.98
C LYS A 38 -0.90 -36.27 -20.16
N GLY A 39 0.25 -35.65 -19.92
CA GLY A 39 1.11 -35.09 -20.95
C GLY A 39 1.31 -33.58 -20.81
N SER A 40 1.84 -32.96 -21.86
CA SER A 40 2.29 -31.55 -21.82
C SER A 40 1.18 -30.52 -22.06
N GLN A 41 0.04 -30.92 -22.63
CA GLN A 41 -1.04 -30.00 -22.99
C GLN A 41 -1.92 -29.67 -21.77
N PRO A 42 -2.52 -28.47 -21.71
CA PRO A 42 -3.44 -28.12 -20.64
C PRO A 42 -4.64 -29.07 -20.66
N MET A 43 -5.07 -29.48 -19.47
CA MET A 43 -6.28 -30.27 -19.29
C MET A 43 -7.52 -29.42 -19.59
N GLU A 44 -7.52 -28.19 -19.10
CA GLU A 44 -8.54 -27.19 -19.36
C GLU A 44 -7.90 -25.79 -19.32
N THR A 45 -8.51 -24.85 -20.01
CA THR A 45 -8.13 -23.44 -20.04
C THR A 45 -9.40 -22.60 -19.92
N SER A 46 -9.33 -21.52 -19.16
CA SER A 46 -10.50 -20.67 -18.90
C SER A 46 -10.97 -19.96 -20.17
N THR A 47 -12.26 -19.64 -20.25
CA THR A 47 -12.78 -18.89 -21.40
C THR A 47 -12.29 -17.45 -21.37
N ILE A 48 -11.89 -16.91 -22.52
CA ILE A 48 -11.33 -15.55 -22.60
C ILE A 48 -12.33 -14.48 -22.10
N GLU A 49 -13.63 -14.70 -22.32
CA GLU A 49 -14.71 -13.77 -21.94
C GLU A 49 -14.84 -13.61 -20.42
N HIS A 50 -14.54 -14.66 -19.66
CA HIS A 50 -14.71 -14.68 -18.20
C HIS A 50 -13.38 -14.58 -17.43
N SER A 51 -12.27 -14.57 -18.16
CA SER A 51 -10.90 -14.48 -17.64
C SER A 51 -10.50 -13.05 -17.31
N HIS A 52 -9.28 -12.88 -16.80
CA HIS A 52 -8.69 -11.55 -16.65
C HIS A 52 -8.51 -10.87 -18.01
N ARG A 53 -8.52 -9.54 -18.01
CA ARG A 53 -8.26 -8.74 -19.23
C ARG A 53 -6.78 -8.48 -19.47
N ASP A 54 -6.01 -8.58 -18.39
CA ASP A 54 -4.59 -8.29 -18.32
C ASP A 54 -3.80 -9.54 -17.90
N PRO A 55 -2.46 -9.52 -17.97
CA PRO A 55 -1.63 -10.65 -17.56
C PRO A 55 -1.92 -11.14 -16.12
N VAL A 56 -1.94 -12.46 -15.94
CA VAL A 56 -2.16 -13.06 -14.62
C VAL A 56 -0.81 -13.23 -13.91
N TYR A 57 -0.46 -12.28 -13.05
CA TYR A 57 0.86 -12.26 -12.38
C TYR A 57 1.02 -13.30 -11.28
N LYS A 58 -0.07 -13.68 -10.61
CA LYS A 58 -0.01 -14.69 -9.55
C LYS A 58 -1.29 -15.52 -9.52
N VAL A 59 -1.10 -16.82 -9.38
CA VAL A 59 -2.15 -17.79 -9.05
C VAL A 59 -1.70 -18.52 -7.79
N ILE A 60 -2.61 -18.79 -6.86
CA ILE A 60 -2.32 -19.57 -5.65
C ILE A 60 -3.46 -20.53 -5.33
N TRP A 61 -3.11 -21.67 -4.75
CA TRP A 61 -4.09 -22.67 -4.31
C TRP A 61 -4.74 -22.27 -2.99
N MET A 62 -6.05 -22.51 -2.90
CA MET A 62 -6.75 -22.48 -1.63
C MET A 62 -6.76 -23.86 -1.00
N GLN A 63 -6.53 -23.92 0.31
CA GLN A 63 -6.70 -25.13 1.09
C GLN A 63 -8.20 -25.41 1.32
N SER A 64 -8.89 -25.89 0.30
CA SER A 64 -10.28 -26.37 0.42
C SER A 64 -10.33 -27.87 0.73
N LYS A 65 -11.50 -28.39 1.10
CA LYS A 65 -11.64 -29.85 1.35
C LYS A 65 -11.32 -30.65 0.08
N THR A 66 -11.79 -30.17 -1.07
CA THR A 66 -11.57 -30.78 -2.39
C THR A 66 -10.17 -30.54 -2.92
N GLY A 67 -9.51 -29.44 -2.54
CA GLY A 67 -8.17 -29.10 -3.04
C GLY A 67 -8.18 -28.67 -4.51
N THR A 68 -9.30 -28.11 -4.97
CA THR A 68 -9.56 -27.76 -6.38
C THR A 68 -9.67 -26.26 -6.61
N ASP A 69 -9.63 -25.47 -5.55
CA ASP A 69 -9.98 -24.05 -5.65
C ASP A 69 -8.72 -23.20 -5.69
N VAL A 70 -8.70 -22.18 -6.55
CA VAL A 70 -7.54 -21.29 -6.74
C VAL A 70 -7.96 -19.82 -6.77
N PHE A 71 -7.03 -18.94 -6.40
CA PHE A 71 -7.11 -17.49 -6.63
C PHE A 71 -6.23 -17.11 -7.81
N SER A 72 -6.64 -16.11 -8.58
CA SER A 72 -5.78 -15.42 -9.54
C SER A 72 -5.82 -13.91 -9.34
N ALA A 73 -4.69 -13.24 -9.60
CA ALA A 73 -4.54 -11.79 -9.55
C ALA A 73 -3.95 -11.25 -10.85
N SER A 74 -4.42 -10.07 -11.25
CA SER A 74 -4.03 -9.39 -12.47
C SER A 74 -4.03 -7.88 -12.30
N THR A 75 -3.32 -7.18 -13.20
CA THR A 75 -3.30 -5.72 -13.27
C THR A 75 -4.63 -5.11 -13.72
N ASP A 76 -5.59 -5.92 -14.16
CA ASP A 76 -6.99 -5.49 -14.40
C ASP A 76 -7.74 -5.09 -13.12
N GLY A 77 -7.06 -5.15 -11.97
CA GLY A 77 -7.56 -4.72 -10.67
C GLY A 77 -8.54 -5.70 -10.02
N GLN A 78 -8.61 -6.94 -10.53
CA GLN A 78 -9.49 -7.96 -10.01
C GLN A 78 -8.70 -9.13 -9.40
N VAL A 79 -9.32 -9.74 -8.39
CA VAL A 79 -9.01 -11.09 -7.93
C VAL A 79 -10.16 -12.00 -8.34
N LEU A 80 -9.84 -13.12 -8.97
CA LEU A 80 -10.85 -14.09 -9.40
C LEU A 80 -10.64 -15.43 -8.66
N TRP A 81 -11.76 -16.08 -8.35
CA TRP A 81 -11.79 -17.40 -7.74
C TRP A 81 -12.16 -18.41 -8.80
N TRP A 82 -11.50 -19.56 -8.78
CA TRP A 82 -11.76 -20.62 -9.75
C TRP A 82 -11.85 -21.97 -9.07
N ASP A 83 -12.61 -22.88 -9.67
CA ASP A 83 -12.59 -24.30 -9.37
C ASP A 83 -12.05 -25.02 -10.60
N ILE A 84 -10.94 -25.76 -10.45
CA ILE A 84 -10.30 -26.44 -11.58
C ILE A 84 -11.18 -27.51 -12.25
N ARG A 85 -12.27 -27.93 -11.60
CA ARG A 85 -13.24 -28.88 -12.17
C ARG A 85 -14.21 -28.23 -13.15
N LYS A 86 -14.31 -26.90 -13.11
CA LYS A 86 -15.15 -26.09 -13.99
C LYS A 86 -14.42 -24.76 -14.25
N LEU A 87 -13.42 -24.78 -15.14
CA LEU A 87 -12.57 -23.62 -15.41
C LEU A 87 -13.22 -22.62 -16.39
N SER A 88 -14.42 -22.93 -16.91
CA SER A 88 -15.11 -22.10 -17.90
C SER A 88 -15.40 -20.68 -17.40
N GLU A 89 -15.74 -20.53 -16.12
CA GLU A 89 -16.09 -19.27 -15.47
C GLU A 89 -15.54 -19.21 -14.04
N PRO A 90 -15.21 -18.01 -13.51
CA PRO A 90 -14.80 -17.88 -12.13
C PRO A 90 -15.99 -18.05 -11.19
N THR A 91 -15.77 -18.68 -10.05
CA THR A 91 -16.79 -18.87 -9.01
C THR A 91 -17.13 -17.56 -8.30
N GLU A 92 -16.17 -16.64 -8.21
CA GLU A 92 -16.36 -15.34 -7.58
C GLU A 92 -15.38 -14.30 -8.14
N ARG A 93 -15.75 -13.02 -8.05
CA ARG A 93 -14.94 -11.88 -8.49
C ARG A 93 -14.86 -10.82 -7.39
N LEU A 94 -13.67 -10.25 -7.19
CA LEU A 94 -13.46 -9.10 -6.31
C LEU A 94 -12.70 -8.01 -7.07
N VAL A 95 -13.32 -6.83 -7.19
CA VAL A 95 -12.67 -5.61 -7.69
C VAL A 95 -11.97 -4.91 -6.53
N LEU A 96 -10.68 -4.62 -6.68
CA LEU A 96 -9.84 -4.00 -5.65
C LEU A 96 -9.97 -2.47 -5.66
N ASP A 97 -11.19 -1.98 -5.49
CA ASP A 97 -11.51 -0.55 -5.43
C ASP A 97 -11.35 -0.02 -3.98
N PRO A 98 -10.42 0.90 -3.70
CA PRO A 98 -10.23 1.48 -2.37
C PRO A 98 -11.46 2.23 -1.85
N SER A 99 -12.30 2.77 -2.75
CA SER A 99 -13.54 3.45 -2.39
C SER A 99 -14.66 2.48 -1.99
N LYS A 100 -14.43 1.16 -2.15
CA LYS A 100 -15.34 0.06 -1.83
C LYS A 100 -16.67 0.11 -2.59
N LYS A 101 -16.73 0.85 -3.70
CA LYS A 101 -17.90 0.93 -4.58
C LYS A 101 -17.90 -0.14 -5.67
N GLY A 102 -16.75 -0.80 -5.87
CA GLY A 102 -16.57 -1.84 -6.88
C GLY A 102 -16.42 -1.28 -8.28
N ASN A 103 -15.96 -0.03 -8.42
CA ASN A 103 -15.72 0.55 -9.73
C ASN A 103 -14.39 0.06 -10.31
N LEU A 104 -14.43 -0.42 -11.55
CA LEU A 104 -13.24 -0.95 -12.22
C LEU A 104 -12.23 0.16 -12.53
N ASP A 105 -12.68 1.37 -12.84
CA ASP A 105 -11.81 2.50 -13.20
C ASP A 105 -10.90 2.94 -12.04
N ASN A 106 -11.33 2.68 -10.80
CA ASN A 106 -10.58 3.00 -9.58
C ASN A 106 -9.86 1.76 -9.00
N ALA A 107 -9.89 0.63 -9.70
CA ALA A 107 -9.34 -0.61 -9.19
C ALA A 107 -7.82 -0.56 -9.14
N LEU A 108 -7.24 -1.05 -8.05
CA LEU A 108 -5.80 -1.18 -7.90
C LEU A 108 -5.31 -2.47 -8.56
N GLY A 109 -4.37 -2.37 -9.48
CA GLY A 109 -3.77 -3.52 -10.17
C GLY A 109 -3.11 -4.49 -9.19
N ALA A 110 -3.44 -5.78 -9.29
CA ALA A 110 -2.95 -6.83 -8.39
C ALA A 110 -1.79 -7.60 -9.01
N ILE A 111 -0.69 -7.75 -8.26
CA ILE A 111 0.54 -8.38 -8.76
C ILE A 111 1.01 -9.55 -7.90
N SER A 112 0.82 -9.48 -6.58
CA SER A 112 1.18 -10.54 -5.65
C SER A 112 -0.01 -10.95 -4.79
N LEU A 113 -0.06 -12.23 -4.44
CA LEU A 113 -1.12 -12.82 -3.63
C LEU A 113 -0.50 -13.67 -2.53
N GLU A 114 -1.09 -13.57 -1.34
CA GLU A 114 -0.70 -14.38 -0.20
C GLU A 114 -1.94 -14.93 0.53
N PHE A 115 -1.92 -16.24 0.77
CA PHE A 115 -2.96 -16.94 1.51
C PHE A 115 -2.34 -17.94 2.47
N GLU A 116 -2.52 -17.70 3.76
CA GLU A 116 -1.99 -18.54 4.81
C GLU A 116 -3.08 -19.50 5.32
N THR A 117 -2.80 -20.81 5.25
CA THR A 117 -3.78 -21.86 5.52
C THR A 117 -4.29 -21.86 6.96
N THR A 118 -3.47 -21.43 7.92
CA THR A 118 -3.85 -21.26 9.33
C THR A 118 -4.84 -20.11 9.55
N MET A 119 -4.99 -19.19 8.58
CA MET A 119 -5.93 -18.07 8.59
C MET A 119 -6.88 -18.11 7.38
N PRO A 120 -7.78 -19.11 7.29
CA PRO A 120 -8.54 -19.42 6.07
C PRO A 120 -9.60 -18.36 5.67
N THR A 121 -9.78 -17.33 6.50
CA THR A 121 -10.69 -16.21 6.27
C THR A 121 -9.99 -15.01 5.65
N LYS A 122 -8.66 -14.90 5.78
CA LYS A 122 -7.91 -13.71 5.36
C LYS A 122 -6.97 -14.08 4.22
N PHE A 123 -6.91 -13.23 3.21
CA PHE A 123 -5.88 -13.26 2.18
C PHE A 123 -5.40 -11.84 1.94
N MET A 124 -4.25 -11.70 1.32
CA MET A 124 -3.65 -10.40 1.06
C MET A 124 -3.27 -10.28 -0.41
N VAL A 125 -3.33 -9.05 -0.90
CA VAL A 125 -2.99 -8.70 -2.27
C VAL A 125 -1.99 -7.57 -2.24
N GLY A 126 -0.84 -7.73 -2.89
CA GLY A 126 0.08 -6.62 -3.15
C GLY A 126 -0.27 -5.99 -4.49
N THR A 127 -0.35 -4.66 -4.51
CA THR A 127 -0.74 -3.91 -5.70
C THR A 127 0.45 -3.26 -6.39
N GLU A 128 0.27 -2.93 -7.66
CA GLU A 128 1.25 -2.18 -8.47
C GLU A 128 1.52 -0.79 -7.90
N GLN A 129 0.53 -0.18 -7.24
CA GLN A 129 0.62 1.16 -6.65
C GLN A 129 1.32 1.19 -5.28
N GLY A 130 1.87 0.06 -4.79
CA GLY A 130 2.58 0.02 -3.51
C GLY A 130 1.70 -0.11 -2.27
N LEU A 131 0.46 -0.56 -2.45
CA LEU A 131 -0.49 -0.82 -1.36
C LEU A 131 -0.64 -2.32 -1.14
N VAL A 132 -0.67 -2.76 0.12
CA VAL A 132 -1.12 -4.11 0.45
C VAL A 132 -2.58 -4.04 0.86
N VAL A 133 -3.45 -4.74 0.14
CA VAL A 133 -4.87 -4.85 0.45
C VAL A 133 -5.09 -6.15 1.23
N SER A 134 -5.60 -6.03 2.45
CA SER A 134 -6.02 -7.18 3.27
C SER A 134 -7.50 -7.45 3.05
N CYS A 135 -7.82 -8.68 2.65
CA CYS A 135 -9.15 -9.08 2.27
C CYS A 135 -9.71 -10.21 3.16
N ASN A 136 -11.02 -10.17 3.42
CA ASN A 136 -11.78 -11.22 4.09
C ASN A 136 -12.54 -12.05 3.04
N ARG A 137 -12.11 -13.29 2.85
CA ARG A 137 -12.70 -14.21 1.88
C ARG A 137 -14.15 -14.57 2.19
N LYS A 138 -14.55 -14.61 3.47
CA LYS A 138 -15.91 -15.05 3.89
C LYS A 138 -16.94 -13.93 3.90
N ALA A 139 -16.53 -12.68 3.68
CA ALA A 139 -17.46 -11.56 3.63
C ALA A 139 -18.39 -11.68 2.42
N LYS A 140 -19.65 -11.26 2.57
CA LYS A 140 -20.68 -11.42 1.53
C LYS A 140 -20.65 -10.29 0.50
N THR A 141 -20.33 -9.07 0.93
CA THR A 141 -20.30 -7.90 0.05
C THR A 141 -18.87 -7.58 -0.36
N PRO A 142 -18.61 -7.11 -1.60
CA PRO A 142 -17.28 -6.70 -2.03
C PRO A 142 -16.65 -5.62 -1.12
N ALA A 143 -17.46 -4.71 -0.59
CA ALA A 143 -17.02 -3.66 0.33
C ALA A 143 -16.50 -4.21 1.67
N GLU A 144 -17.17 -5.24 2.22
CA GLU A 144 -16.73 -5.91 3.45
C GLU A 144 -15.56 -6.87 3.21
N LYS A 145 -15.40 -7.36 1.98
CA LYS A 145 -14.22 -8.15 1.59
C LYS A 145 -12.96 -7.33 1.72
N ILE A 146 -12.95 -6.04 1.40
CA ILE A 146 -11.79 -5.16 1.59
C ILE A 146 -11.77 -4.67 3.05
N VAL A 147 -10.88 -5.25 3.87
CA VAL A 147 -10.81 -4.96 5.31
C VAL A 147 -10.00 -3.70 5.58
N CYS A 148 -8.75 -3.67 5.13
CA CYS A 148 -7.84 -2.56 5.32
C CYS A 148 -6.73 -2.56 4.27
N THR A 149 -6.04 -1.43 4.17
CA THR A 149 -4.86 -1.24 3.33
C THR A 149 -3.65 -0.91 4.20
N TYR A 150 -2.48 -1.38 3.78
CA TYR A 150 -1.19 -0.99 4.34
C TYR A 150 -0.47 -0.17 3.29
N SER A 151 -0.18 1.10 3.61
CA SER A 151 0.51 2.02 2.71
C SER A 151 1.93 2.26 3.19
N GLY A 152 2.90 2.16 2.28
CA GLY A 152 4.27 2.55 2.60
C GLY A 152 5.27 2.34 1.48
N HIS A 153 4.99 1.45 0.53
CA HIS A 153 5.82 1.33 -0.67
C HIS A 153 5.48 2.40 -1.70
N HIS A 154 6.47 2.75 -2.51
CA HIS A 154 6.32 3.76 -3.56
C HIS A 154 6.06 3.15 -4.95
N GLY A 155 6.22 1.83 -5.07
CA GLY A 155 6.08 1.13 -6.33
C GLY A 155 5.56 -0.30 -6.15
N PRO A 156 5.60 -1.10 -7.23
CA PRO A 156 4.98 -2.41 -7.28
C PRO A 156 5.53 -3.38 -6.22
N ILE A 157 4.64 -3.99 -5.44
CA ILE A 157 4.93 -5.07 -4.49
C ILE A 157 5.08 -6.42 -5.20
N TYR A 158 6.30 -6.73 -5.60
CA TYR A 158 6.63 -7.97 -6.32
C TYR A 158 6.52 -9.23 -5.46
N ALA A 159 6.83 -9.13 -4.16
CA ALA A 159 6.67 -10.25 -3.23
C ALA A 159 5.87 -9.84 -2.00
N LEU A 160 4.98 -10.74 -1.59
CA LEU A 160 4.17 -10.61 -0.38
C LEU A 160 4.06 -12.00 0.23
N GLN A 161 4.57 -12.17 1.46
CA GLN A 161 4.56 -13.46 2.13
C GLN A 161 4.42 -13.31 3.65
N ARG A 162 3.52 -14.08 4.28
CA ARG A 162 3.43 -14.16 5.73
C ARG A 162 4.61 -14.96 6.29
N ASN A 163 5.02 -14.60 7.50
CA ASN A 163 6.06 -15.34 8.19
C ASN A 163 5.51 -16.74 8.54
N PRO A 164 6.18 -17.85 8.15
CA PRO A 164 5.69 -19.21 8.38
C PRO A 164 5.48 -19.56 9.86
N PHE A 165 6.20 -18.91 10.77
CA PHE A 165 6.12 -19.14 12.21
C PHE A 165 5.22 -18.15 12.93
N PHE A 166 5.14 -16.93 12.40
CA PHE A 166 4.39 -15.82 12.99
C PHE A 166 3.42 -15.24 11.96
N PRO A 167 2.28 -15.91 11.69
CA PRO A 167 1.42 -15.51 10.59
C PRO A 167 0.92 -14.06 10.67
N LYS A 168 0.84 -13.46 11.86
CA LYS A 168 0.48 -12.03 12.04
C LYS A 168 1.48 -11.06 11.42
N ASN A 169 2.71 -11.48 11.15
CA ASN A 169 3.75 -10.68 10.54
C ASN A 169 3.94 -11.11 9.09
N PHE A 170 4.15 -10.15 8.20
CA PHE A 170 4.34 -10.41 6.78
C PHE A 170 5.45 -9.55 6.19
N LEU A 171 6.11 -10.10 5.18
CA LEU A 171 7.15 -9.46 4.40
C LEU A 171 6.53 -8.94 3.10
N THR A 172 6.94 -7.73 2.73
CA THR A 172 6.77 -7.21 1.38
C THR A 172 8.12 -6.88 0.79
N VAL A 173 8.26 -7.12 -0.51
CA VAL A 173 9.40 -6.68 -1.29
C VAL A 173 8.86 -5.87 -2.45
N ALA A 174 9.25 -4.60 -2.48
CA ALA A 174 8.86 -3.65 -3.50
C ALA A 174 9.99 -2.64 -3.65
N ASP A 175 9.93 -1.81 -4.70
CA ASP A 175 10.81 -0.64 -4.85
C ASP A 175 12.30 -0.95 -4.59
N TRP A 176 12.90 -0.30 -3.59
CA TRP A 176 14.29 -0.49 -3.16
C TRP A 176 14.37 -1.03 -1.73
N THR A 177 13.25 -1.47 -1.15
CA THR A 177 13.15 -1.83 0.27
C THR A 177 12.34 -3.11 0.49
N ALA A 178 12.82 -3.95 1.40
CA ALA A 178 12.01 -5.02 1.96
C ALA A 178 11.48 -4.56 3.31
N ARG A 179 10.18 -4.73 3.53
CA ARG A 179 9.51 -4.27 4.76
C ARG A 179 8.81 -5.41 5.45
N ILE A 180 8.90 -5.41 6.78
CA ILE A 180 8.18 -6.34 7.64
C ILE A 180 7.08 -5.57 8.35
N TRP A 181 5.88 -6.12 8.28
CA TRP A 181 4.67 -5.53 8.81
C TRP A 181 4.11 -6.38 9.95
N SER A 182 3.25 -5.77 10.74
CA SER A 182 2.40 -6.46 11.71
C SER A 182 0.95 -6.22 11.31
N ASP A 183 0.13 -7.27 11.33
CA ASP A 183 -1.31 -7.14 11.09
C ASP A 183 -1.98 -6.14 12.05
N ASP A 184 -1.39 -5.95 13.24
CA ASP A 184 -1.89 -5.07 14.28
C ASP A 184 -1.62 -3.58 14.01
N ILE A 185 -0.69 -3.24 13.09
CA ILE A 185 -0.27 -1.87 12.75
C ILE A 185 -0.54 -1.60 11.28
N LYS A 186 -1.38 -0.62 10.97
CA LYS A 186 -1.84 -0.36 9.59
C LYS A 186 -1.12 0.80 8.91
N GLU A 187 -0.70 1.79 9.69
CA GLU A 187 -0.13 3.04 9.17
C GLU A 187 1.37 2.92 8.83
N SER A 188 2.09 1.96 9.43
CA SER A 188 3.54 1.82 9.25
C SER A 188 4.00 0.36 9.29
N SER A 189 5.15 0.11 8.65
CA SER A 189 5.91 -1.14 8.78
C SER A 189 6.71 -1.13 10.08
N ILE A 190 6.83 -2.28 10.73
CA ILE A 190 7.56 -2.42 12.01
C ILE A 190 9.08 -2.50 11.84
N MET A 191 9.55 -3.00 10.70
CA MET A 191 10.97 -3.07 10.35
C MET A 191 11.11 -2.94 8.84
N TRP A 192 12.26 -2.44 8.37
CA TRP A 192 12.57 -2.35 6.95
C TRP A 192 14.08 -2.40 6.71
N THR A 193 14.46 -2.85 5.52
CA THR A 193 15.86 -2.84 5.08
C THR A 193 16.29 -1.44 4.68
N LYS A 194 17.60 -1.20 4.59
CA LYS A 194 18.13 0.02 3.97
C LYS A 194 17.66 0.16 2.52
N TYR A 195 17.74 1.38 2.01
CA TYR A 195 17.56 1.63 0.58
C TYR A 195 18.70 0.99 -0.21
N HIS A 196 18.34 0.10 -1.12
CA HIS A 196 19.29 -0.52 -2.05
C HIS A 196 19.50 0.37 -3.28
N MET A 197 20.64 0.22 -3.95
CA MET A 197 20.92 0.93 -5.21
C MET A 197 20.15 0.30 -6.38
N ALA A 198 20.07 -1.03 -6.41
CA ALA A 198 19.27 -1.78 -7.37
C ALA A 198 17.88 -2.08 -6.82
N TYR A 199 16.88 -2.14 -7.71
CA TYR A 199 15.52 -2.54 -7.36
C TYR A 199 15.47 -3.97 -6.82
N LEU A 200 14.61 -4.19 -5.83
CA LEU A 200 14.29 -5.53 -5.34
C LEU A 200 13.18 -6.14 -6.20
N THR A 201 13.36 -7.39 -6.61
CA THR A 201 12.48 -8.05 -7.59
C THR A 201 11.68 -9.22 -7.04
N ASP A 202 12.18 -9.90 -6.00
CA ASP A 202 11.45 -10.95 -5.29
C ASP A 202 12.07 -11.11 -3.89
N GLY A 203 11.35 -11.79 -3.00
CA GLY A 203 11.87 -12.20 -1.71
C GLY A 203 10.94 -13.16 -0.99
N CYS A 204 11.51 -13.90 -0.04
CA CYS A 204 10.76 -14.91 0.70
C CYS A 204 11.37 -15.17 2.09
N TRP A 205 10.53 -15.63 3.01
CA TRP A 205 10.95 -16.10 4.32
C TRP A 205 11.69 -17.43 4.24
N SER A 206 12.59 -17.68 5.20
CA SER A 206 13.06 -19.02 5.46
C SER A 206 11.94 -19.86 6.09
N PRO A 207 11.65 -21.07 5.56
CA PRO A 207 10.66 -21.97 6.15
C PRO A 207 11.17 -22.63 7.45
N VAL A 208 12.46 -22.53 7.75
CA VAL A 208 13.09 -23.18 8.92
C VAL A 208 13.48 -22.19 10.02
N ARG A 209 13.92 -20.99 9.65
CA ARG A 209 14.39 -19.97 10.59
C ARG A 209 13.45 -18.75 10.59
N PRO A 210 12.80 -18.40 11.71
CA PRO A 210 11.80 -17.34 11.74
C PRO A 210 12.36 -15.93 11.54
N SER A 211 13.66 -15.71 11.81
CA SER A 211 14.28 -14.39 11.67
C SER A 211 14.94 -14.14 10.32
N VAL A 212 14.98 -15.17 9.47
CA VAL A 212 15.73 -15.15 8.21
C VAL A 212 14.80 -14.97 7.03
N PHE A 213 15.13 -14.02 6.16
CA PHE A 213 14.49 -13.84 4.87
C PHE A 213 15.53 -13.55 3.79
N PHE A 214 15.12 -13.74 2.55
CA PHE A 214 15.96 -13.62 1.38
C PHE A 214 15.37 -12.57 0.44
N THR A 215 16.21 -11.78 -0.20
CA THR A 215 15.81 -10.79 -1.20
C THR A 215 16.73 -10.88 -2.40
N ILE A 216 16.19 -10.73 -3.60
CA ILE A 216 16.97 -10.64 -4.84
C ILE A 216 16.83 -9.27 -5.49
N LYS A 217 17.85 -8.90 -6.24
CA LYS A 217 17.99 -7.59 -6.90
C LYS A 217 18.10 -7.72 -8.42
N MET A 218 17.77 -6.62 -9.10
CA MET A 218 18.01 -6.45 -10.54
C MET A 218 19.50 -6.47 -10.92
N ASP A 219 20.41 -6.31 -9.98
CA ASP A 219 21.84 -6.42 -10.23
C ASP A 219 22.37 -7.87 -10.12
N GLY A 220 21.51 -8.87 -9.96
CA GLY A 220 21.96 -10.26 -9.88
C GLY A 220 22.44 -10.71 -8.49
N THR A 221 22.26 -9.87 -7.47
CA THR A 221 22.68 -10.16 -6.10
C THR A 221 21.53 -10.74 -5.28
N LEU A 222 21.84 -11.82 -4.56
CA LEU A 222 21.01 -12.41 -3.51
C LEU A 222 21.51 -11.92 -2.15
N ASP A 223 20.62 -11.36 -1.35
CA ASP A 223 20.88 -10.95 0.03
C ASP A 223 20.17 -11.88 1.01
N VAL A 224 20.90 -12.31 2.04
CA VAL A 224 20.39 -13.05 3.19
C VAL A 224 20.32 -12.11 4.39
N TRP A 225 19.14 -11.99 4.96
CA TRP A 225 18.87 -11.15 6.11
C TRP A 225 18.60 -12.01 7.34
N ASP A 226 19.19 -11.65 8.47
CA ASP A 226 18.83 -12.19 9.78
C ASP A 226 18.62 -11.02 10.73
N PHE A 227 17.36 -10.62 10.94
CA PHE A 227 17.06 -9.41 11.71
C PHE A 227 17.38 -9.53 13.20
N LEU A 228 17.63 -10.75 13.70
CA LEU A 228 18.11 -10.96 15.08
C LEU A 228 19.61 -10.71 15.19
N PHE A 229 20.36 -10.89 14.10
CA PHE A 229 21.80 -10.69 14.06
C PHE A 229 22.17 -9.28 13.56
N LYS A 230 21.65 -8.88 12.40
CA LYS A 230 21.95 -7.59 11.77
C LYS A 230 20.69 -6.99 11.13
N GLN A 231 20.33 -5.78 11.55
CA GLN A 231 19.09 -5.11 11.10
C GLN A 231 19.32 -4.13 9.95
N ASN A 232 20.47 -3.44 9.93
CA ASN A 232 20.70 -2.34 8.99
C ASN A 232 21.28 -2.80 7.64
N ASP A 233 21.90 -3.98 7.59
CA ASP A 233 22.51 -4.53 6.39
C ASP A 233 22.23 -6.03 6.31
N PRO A 234 22.31 -6.60 5.09
CA PRO A 234 22.25 -8.05 4.94
C PRO A 234 23.39 -8.72 5.71
N THR A 235 23.10 -9.91 6.23
CA THR A 235 24.08 -10.79 6.88
C THR A 235 25.07 -11.32 5.85
N LEU A 236 24.58 -11.64 4.65
CA LEU A 236 25.38 -12.12 3.54
C LEU A 236 24.80 -11.57 2.23
N SER A 237 25.68 -11.10 1.35
CA SER A 237 25.33 -10.71 -0.02
C SER A 237 26.16 -11.54 -0.98
N VAL A 238 25.50 -12.25 -1.91
CA VAL A 238 26.14 -13.13 -2.89
C VAL A 238 25.73 -12.68 -4.28
N LYS A 239 26.72 -12.34 -5.12
CA LYS A 239 26.52 -12.11 -6.55
C LYS A 239 26.32 -13.46 -7.23
N VAL A 240 25.11 -13.75 -7.68
CA VAL A 240 24.75 -15.04 -8.28
C VAL A 240 25.04 -15.04 -9.79
N CYS A 241 24.70 -13.92 -10.45
CA CYS A 241 24.93 -13.70 -11.86
C CYS A 241 25.12 -12.20 -12.14
N ASP A 242 25.52 -11.86 -13.36
CA ASP A 242 25.66 -10.47 -13.78
C ASP A 242 24.35 -9.85 -14.27
N GLU A 243 23.33 -10.67 -14.58
CA GLU A 243 22.01 -10.20 -15.00
C GLU A 243 21.01 -10.07 -13.84
N ALA A 244 19.86 -9.45 -14.12
CA ALA A 244 18.77 -9.32 -13.15
C ALA A 244 18.18 -10.67 -12.76
N LEU A 245 17.96 -10.84 -11.45
CA LEU A 245 17.16 -11.95 -10.92
C LEU A 245 15.70 -11.52 -10.82
N PHE A 246 14.77 -12.43 -11.09
CA PHE A 246 13.32 -12.16 -11.09
C PHE A 246 12.49 -13.13 -10.27
N SER A 247 13.03 -14.27 -9.87
CA SER A 247 12.29 -15.25 -9.08
C SER A 247 13.19 -15.90 -8.03
N LEU A 248 12.62 -16.12 -6.86
CA LEU A 248 13.29 -16.71 -5.71
C LEU A 248 12.40 -17.73 -5.02
N ARG A 249 12.86 -18.97 -4.84
CA ARG A 249 12.14 -19.99 -4.06
C ARG A 249 13.08 -20.80 -3.19
N VAL A 250 12.72 -20.94 -1.92
CA VAL A 250 13.43 -21.76 -0.94
C VAL A 250 12.74 -23.13 -0.86
N GLN A 251 13.52 -24.20 -0.75
CA GLN A 251 13.00 -25.53 -0.48
C GLN A 251 12.36 -25.58 0.92
N ASP A 252 11.30 -26.37 1.12
CA ASP A 252 10.60 -26.50 2.41
C ASP A 252 11.51 -26.85 3.60
N ASN A 253 12.59 -27.61 3.37
CA ASN A 253 13.58 -27.96 4.40
C ASN A 253 14.66 -26.87 4.61
N GLY A 254 14.59 -25.76 3.89
CA GLY A 254 15.49 -24.60 3.98
C GLY A 254 16.91 -24.81 3.42
N ARG A 255 17.25 -25.97 2.86
CA ARG A 255 18.64 -26.29 2.46
C ARG A 255 19.01 -25.73 1.10
N PHE A 256 18.10 -25.78 0.13
CA PHE A 256 18.34 -25.27 -1.21
C PHE A 256 17.50 -24.04 -1.51
N LEU A 257 18.05 -23.17 -2.34
CA LEU A 257 17.43 -21.94 -2.81
C LEU A 257 17.63 -21.84 -4.31
N CYS A 258 16.57 -21.56 -5.05
CA CYS A 258 16.62 -21.38 -6.49
C CYS A 258 16.38 -19.92 -6.86
N CYS A 259 17.22 -19.38 -7.74
CA CYS A 259 17.10 -18.05 -8.31
C CYS A 259 16.94 -18.14 -9.83
N GLY A 260 15.97 -17.43 -10.41
CA GLY A 260 15.80 -17.32 -11.86
C GLY A 260 16.31 -15.99 -12.40
N SER A 261 17.14 -16.01 -13.44
CA SER A 261 17.69 -14.82 -14.10
C SER A 261 16.88 -14.39 -15.32
N GLN A 262 17.12 -13.15 -15.77
CA GLN A 262 16.50 -12.55 -16.95
C GLN A 262 16.67 -13.38 -18.24
N LEU A 263 17.79 -14.09 -18.38
CA LEU A 263 18.09 -14.90 -19.55
C LEU A 263 17.41 -16.28 -19.51
N GLY A 264 16.58 -16.55 -18.50
CA GLY A 264 15.89 -17.82 -18.32
C GLY A 264 16.75 -18.91 -17.68
N THR A 265 17.91 -18.55 -17.11
CA THR A 265 18.74 -19.50 -16.36
C THR A 265 18.22 -19.63 -14.93
N ALA A 266 18.09 -20.86 -14.44
CA ALA A 266 17.74 -21.15 -13.05
C ALA A 266 18.96 -21.69 -12.31
N THR A 267 19.41 -20.97 -11.29
CA THR A 267 20.57 -21.32 -10.47
C THR A 267 20.13 -21.87 -9.13
N LEU A 268 20.56 -23.08 -8.80
CA LEU A 268 20.31 -23.71 -7.50
C LEU A 268 21.52 -23.50 -6.57
N LEU A 269 21.28 -22.94 -5.40
CA LEU A 269 22.26 -22.62 -4.38
C LEU A 269 22.00 -23.48 -3.13
N GLU A 270 23.08 -23.92 -2.48
CA GLU A 270 23.00 -24.61 -1.19
C GLU A 270 23.30 -23.63 -0.05
N ILE A 271 22.41 -23.61 0.95
CA ILE A 271 22.53 -22.76 2.12
C ILE A 271 23.31 -23.51 3.20
N SER A 272 24.32 -22.85 3.76
CA SER A 272 25.14 -23.43 4.83
C SER A 272 24.31 -23.76 6.07
N PRO A 273 24.69 -24.80 6.84
CA PRO A 273 23.95 -25.21 8.05
C PRO A 273 23.64 -24.05 9.00
N GLY A 274 24.55 -23.11 9.21
CA GLY A 274 24.33 -21.97 10.11
C GLY A 274 23.15 -21.06 9.72
N LEU A 275 22.77 -21.04 8.43
CA LEU A 275 21.66 -20.25 7.90
C LEU A 275 20.40 -21.09 7.67
N CYS A 276 20.49 -22.42 7.66
CA CYS A 276 19.35 -23.31 7.46
C CYS A 276 18.97 -24.15 8.69
N THR A 277 19.72 -24.10 9.80
CA THR A 277 19.35 -24.75 11.06
C THR A 277 18.77 -23.77 12.08
N LEU A 278 17.60 -24.09 12.63
CA LEU A 278 16.98 -23.32 13.71
C LEU A 278 17.87 -23.31 14.96
N GLN A 279 18.22 -22.13 15.45
CA GLN A 279 19.04 -21.96 16.64
C GLN A 279 18.19 -22.06 17.92
N LYS A 280 18.85 -22.35 19.04
CA LYS A 280 18.18 -22.40 20.36
C LYS A 280 17.59 -21.04 20.70
N ASN A 281 16.36 -21.03 21.21
CA ASN A 281 15.60 -19.84 21.62
C ASN A 281 15.30 -18.82 20.50
N GLU A 282 15.64 -19.10 19.24
CA GLU A 282 15.46 -18.16 18.12
C GLU A 282 13.99 -17.75 17.95
N LYS A 283 13.05 -18.68 18.11
CA LYS A 283 11.60 -18.38 18.09
C LYS A 283 11.22 -17.38 19.17
N ALA A 284 11.66 -17.60 20.41
CA ALA A 284 11.35 -16.71 21.53
C ALA A 284 11.96 -15.31 21.34
N LEU A 285 13.19 -15.24 20.83
CA LEU A 285 13.85 -13.97 20.51
C LEU A 285 13.13 -13.23 19.37
N ALA A 286 12.72 -13.94 18.31
CA ALA A 286 11.94 -13.37 17.22
C ALA A 286 10.59 -12.85 17.71
N THR A 287 9.89 -13.58 18.59
CA THR A 287 8.65 -13.12 19.23
C THR A 287 8.89 -11.82 20.01
N ALA A 288 9.89 -11.80 20.89
CA ALA A 288 10.22 -10.61 21.67
C ALA A 288 10.58 -9.40 20.78
N MET A 289 11.28 -9.65 19.67
CA MET A 289 11.62 -8.62 18.68
C MET A 289 10.37 -8.05 18.00
N PHE A 290 9.47 -8.90 17.51
CA PHE A 290 8.21 -8.46 16.89
C PHE A 290 7.31 -7.70 17.86
N GLU A 291 7.18 -8.18 19.09
CA GLU A 291 6.41 -7.49 20.13
C GLU A 291 7.00 -6.12 20.47
N ARG A 292 8.33 -6.03 20.57
CA ARG A 292 9.04 -4.78 20.84
C ARG A 292 8.79 -3.75 19.74
N GLU A 293 9.01 -4.10 18.48
CA GLU A 293 8.82 -3.16 17.37
C GLU A 293 7.33 -2.82 17.15
N THR A 294 6.43 -3.78 17.30
CA THR A 294 4.98 -3.52 17.24
C THR A 294 4.55 -2.53 18.33
N LYS A 295 5.05 -2.70 19.57
CA LYS A 295 4.76 -1.77 20.67
C LYS A 295 5.34 -0.39 20.40
N ARG A 296 6.57 -0.31 19.86
CA ARG A 296 7.22 0.94 19.48
C ARG A 296 6.40 1.69 18.44
N GLU A 297 6.02 1.04 17.35
CA GLU A 297 5.21 1.66 16.29
C GLU A 297 3.84 2.09 16.81
N LYS A 298 3.20 1.29 17.67
CA LYS A 298 1.93 1.67 18.30
C LYS A 298 2.02 2.96 19.12
N ILE A 299 3.12 3.17 19.84
CA ILE A 299 3.38 4.40 20.59
C ILE A 299 3.58 5.59 19.63
N LEU A 300 4.33 5.38 18.54
CA LEU A 300 4.57 6.41 17.53
C LEU A 300 3.28 6.80 16.80
N GLU A 301 2.43 5.84 16.43
CA GLU A 301 1.12 6.08 15.81
C GLU A 301 0.23 6.90 16.75
N ALA A 302 0.17 6.53 18.04
CA ALA A 302 -0.60 7.29 19.03
C ALA A 302 -0.10 8.74 19.15
N ARG A 303 1.22 8.95 19.19
CA ARG A 303 1.83 10.28 19.23
C ARG A 303 1.56 11.09 17.95
N HIS A 304 1.66 10.45 16.78
CA HIS A 304 1.35 11.09 15.50
C HIS A 304 -0.12 11.51 15.42
N ARG A 305 -1.03 10.69 15.95
CA ARG A 305 -2.46 11.03 16.04
C ARG A 305 -2.69 12.23 16.96
N GLU A 306 -2.03 12.27 18.11
CA GLU A 306 -2.11 13.40 19.04
C GLU A 306 -1.57 14.71 18.41
N MET A 307 -0.42 14.65 17.73
CA MET A 307 0.15 15.81 17.04
C MET A 307 -0.80 16.34 15.95
N ARG A 308 -1.38 15.46 15.12
CA ARG A 308 -2.37 15.84 14.10
C ARG A 308 -3.62 16.49 14.71
N LEU A 309 -4.10 16.00 15.85
CA LEU A 309 -5.23 16.59 16.57
C LEU A 309 -4.89 17.99 17.10
N LYS A 310 -3.70 18.16 17.68
CA LYS A 310 -3.22 19.44 18.20
C LYS A 310 -2.98 20.48 17.09
N GLU A 311 -2.50 20.06 15.93
CA GLU A 311 -2.36 20.92 14.75
C GLU A 311 -3.73 21.37 14.23
N ARG A 312 -4.72 20.47 14.17
CA ARG A 312 -6.09 20.82 13.79
C ARG A 312 -6.71 21.81 14.77
N SER A 313 -6.62 21.56 16.08
CA SER A 313 -7.15 22.50 17.08
C SER A 313 -6.46 23.86 17.01
N ARG A 314 -5.15 23.89 16.74
CA ARG A 314 -4.40 25.15 16.55
C ARG A 314 -4.86 25.89 15.29
N SER A 315 -5.11 25.17 14.19
CA SER A 315 -5.63 25.77 12.95
C SER A 315 -7.08 26.25 13.09
N GLU A 316 -7.90 25.59 13.91
CA GLU A 316 -9.26 26.04 14.23
C GLU A 316 -9.22 27.29 15.11
N GLN A 317 -8.35 27.31 16.14
CA GLN A 317 -8.13 28.50 16.96
C GLN A 317 -7.63 29.70 16.14
N SER A 318 -6.67 29.50 15.23
CA SER A 318 -6.19 30.60 14.39
C SER A 318 -7.28 31.13 13.46
N LYS A 319 -8.16 30.27 12.92
CA LYS A 319 -9.31 30.70 12.11
C LYS A 319 -10.37 31.43 12.92
N GLU A 320 -10.59 31.04 14.17
CA GLU A 320 -11.48 31.76 15.08
C GLU A 320 -10.91 33.13 15.50
N GLU A 321 -9.59 33.22 15.67
CA GLU A 321 -8.90 34.49 15.93
C GLU A 321 -8.94 35.42 14.71
N GLU A 322 -8.61 34.93 13.51
CA GLU A 322 -8.74 35.68 12.25
C GLU A 322 -10.19 36.14 12.00
N GLY A 323 -11.18 35.30 12.30
CA GLY A 323 -12.59 35.66 12.19
C GLY A 323 -13.04 36.71 13.20
N LYS A 324 -12.43 36.77 14.39
CA LYS A 324 -12.69 37.81 15.39
C LYS A 324 -11.97 39.12 15.07
N GLU A 325 -10.76 39.07 14.52
CA GLU A 325 -10.02 40.25 14.06
C GLU A 325 -10.74 40.89 12.87
N ALA A 326 -11.21 40.11 11.89
CA ALA A 326 -12.01 40.63 10.77
C ALA A 326 -13.31 41.29 11.23
N HIS A 327 -14.02 40.69 12.20
CA HIS A 327 -15.22 41.29 12.77
C HIS A 327 -14.91 42.59 13.57
N GLY A 328 -13.72 42.68 14.17
CA GLY A 328 -13.27 43.88 14.87
C GLY A 328 -12.85 45.02 13.93
N GLU A 329 -12.32 44.70 12.75
CA GLU A 329 -12.03 45.68 11.69
C GLU A 329 -13.31 46.26 11.09
N ASP A 330 -14.34 45.44 10.83
CA ASP A 330 -15.64 45.91 10.35
C ASP A 330 -16.30 46.91 11.34
N ASP A 331 -16.20 46.64 12.65
CA ASP A 331 -16.74 47.50 13.72
C ASP A 331 -15.93 48.80 13.86
N ALA A 332 -14.61 48.77 13.57
CA ALA A 332 -13.75 49.95 13.58
C ALA A 332 -13.98 50.86 12.36
N GLU A 333 -14.19 50.30 11.17
CA GLU A 333 -14.54 51.07 9.96
C GLU A 333 -15.90 51.78 10.11
N GLU A 334 -16.88 51.12 10.72
CA GLU A 334 -18.20 51.71 10.97
C GLU A 334 -18.14 52.90 11.96
N LEU A 335 -17.30 52.78 13.01
CA LEU A 335 -17.04 53.88 13.95
C LEU A 335 -16.28 55.05 13.33
N ILE A 336 -15.33 54.80 12.43
CA ILE A 336 -14.60 55.86 11.71
C ILE A 336 -15.55 56.62 10.77
N ALA A 337 -16.39 55.90 10.02
CA ALA A 337 -17.37 56.52 9.14
C ALA A 337 -18.39 57.39 9.91
N GLN A 338 -18.79 56.96 11.11
CA GLN A 338 -19.65 57.76 11.97
C GLN A 338 -18.95 59.04 12.46
N ALA A 339 -17.69 58.93 12.89
CA ALA A 339 -16.91 60.09 13.34
C ALA A 339 -16.62 61.09 12.21
N GLU A 340 -16.35 60.61 10.99
CA GLU A 340 -16.14 61.45 9.81
C GLU A 340 -17.40 62.23 9.46
N LYS A 341 -18.57 61.58 9.50
CA LYS A 341 -19.85 62.24 9.28
C LYS A 341 -20.13 63.33 10.32
N GLU A 342 -19.94 63.03 11.60
CA GLU A 342 -20.11 64.01 12.68
C GLU A 342 -19.16 65.21 12.52
N PHE A 343 -17.92 64.97 12.09
CA PHE A 343 -16.96 66.04 11.82
C PHE A 343 -17.45 66.98 10.71
N PHE A 344 -17.86 66.44 9.55
CA PHE A 344 -18.31 67.27 8.44
C PHE A 344 -19.62 68.00 8.73
N ASP A 345 -20.55 67.40 9.49
CA ASP A 345 -21.76 68.06 9.95
C ASP A 345 -21.42 69.30 10.82
N ILE A 346 -20.40 69.21 11.68
CA ILE A 346 -19.90 70.34 12.48
C ILE A 346 -19.25 71.41 11.59
N VAL A 347 -18.42 71.00 10.62
CA VAL A 347 -17.75 71.94 9.71
C VAL A 347 -18.77 72.70 8.86
N GLU A 348 -19.78 72.03 8.31
CA GLU A 348 -20.85 72.68 7.54
C GLU A 348 -21.68 73.64 8.40
N ALA A 349 -21.94 73.29 9.67
CA ALA A 349 -22.65 74.16 10.59
C ALA A 349 -21.86 75.46 10.87
N GLU A 350 -20.54 75.36 11.05
CA GLU A 350 -19.69 76.54 11.31
C GLU A 350 -19.49 77.38 10.03
N LEU A 351 -19.36 76.75 8.85
CA LEU A 351 -19.33 77.48 7.57
C LEU A 351 -20.60 78.29 7.33
N LYS A 352 -21.79 77.68 7.53
CA LYS A 352 -23.07 78.41 7.42
C LYS A 352 -23.20 79.55 8.43
N LYS A 353 -22.56 79.42 9.60
CA LYS A 353 -22.53 80.46 10.60
C LYS A 353 -21.61 81.60 10.18
N MET A 354 -20.44 81.30 9.61
CA MET A 354 -19.54 82.30 9.04
C MET A 354 -20.16 83.02 7.84
N GLU A 355 -20.86 82.31 6.94
CA GLU A 355 -21.58 82.92 5.81
C GLU A 355 -22.68 83.87 6.30
N LYS A 356 -23.44 83.49 7.32
CA LYS A 356 -24.43 84.39 7.95
C LYS A 356 -23.77 85.60 8.61
N GLU A 357 -22.63 85.42 9.25
CA GLU A 357 -21.87 86.53 9.83
C GLU A 357 -21.37 87.47 8.72
N GLU A 358 -20.85 86.96 7.60
CA GLU A 358 -20.46 87.78 6.44
C GLU A 358 -21.63 88.51 5.80
N GLU A 359 -22.78 87.85 5.60
CA GLU A 359 -24.00 88.49 5.10
C GLU A 359 -24.44 89.66 6.01
N ASP A 360 -24.45 89.45 7.34
CA ASP A 360 -24.74 90.49 8.34
C ASP A 360 -23.74 91.66 8.34
N TYR A 361 -22.48 91.44 7.92
CA TYR A 361 -21.49 92.50 7.74
C TYR A 361 -21.72 93.29 6.45
N THR A 362 -21.98 92.62 5.33
CA THR A 362 -22.27 93.31 4.05
C THR A 362 -23.58 94.10 4.07
N GLU A 363 -24.61 93.66 4.79
CA GLU A 363 -25.84 94.48 4.95
C GLU A 363 -25.59 95.76 5.76
N LYS A 364 -24.63 95.75 6.70
CA LYS A 364 -24.24 96.96 7.46
C LYS A 364 -23.44 97.94 6.62
N ASP A 365 -22.50 97.47 5.80
CA ASP A 365 -21.69 98.34 4.92
C ASP A 365 -22.54 99.01 3.82
N VAL A 366 -23.56 98.34 3.29
CA VAL A 366 -24.49 98.93 2.28
C VAL A 366 -25.43 99.98 2.90
N CYS A 367 -25.68 99.93 4.21
CA CYS A 367 -26.44 100.97 4.90
C CYS A 367 -25.59 102.23 5.13
N GLU A 368 -24.28 102.09 5.37
CA GLU A 368 -23.40 103.25 5.62
C GLU A 368 -23.04 104.02 4.33
N GLU A 369 -23.00 103.39 3.15
CA GLU A 369 -22.74 104.08 1.88
C GLU A 369 -23.93 104.89 1.32
N LYS A 370 -25.14 104.78 1.89
CA LYS A 370 -26.33 105.52 1.43
C LYS A 370 -26.60 106.84 2.17
N ASP A 371 -25.82 107.15 3.20
CA ASP A 371 -25.94 108.38 4.01
C ASP A 371 -24.72 109.33 3.90
N GLY A 372 -23.92 109.21 2.82
CA GLY A 372 -22.75 110.06 2.52
C GLY A 372 -23.00 111.17 1.49
#